data_AF-A0A284QXD1-F1
#
_entry.id   AF-A0A284QXD1-F1
#
_cell.length_a   1.000
_cell.length_b   1.000
_cell.length_c   1.000
_cell.angle_alpha   90.00
_cell.angle_beta   90.00
_cell.angle_gamma   90.00
#
_symmetry.space_group_name_H-M   'P 1'
#
loop_
_entity.id
_entity.type
_entity.pdbx_description
1 polymer ?
#
loop_
_entity_poly.entity_id
_entity_poly.type
_entity_poly.pdbx_seq_one_letter_code
_entity_poly.pdbx_strand_id
1 'polypeptide(L)'
;MSKIVEKVFMEYMYPVAVIFDKNPIATFTLLVFTASLSWEWIPFTLVASFITIYAFHVFWRNTQEEDARKAKLKEINSIFWTLRTYILDQRFFFEVRAEDVEELQLCLSAIQQRALVTQQKADPLFSASKQASATSEQLAQIASDLRMLDAQIRGVMRSYSRLKTRLQSYSPKQQLEAAKHWVTDINGTSSPVSVDPVDEDSL
;
A
#
# COMPACT_ATOMS: atom_id res chain seq x y z
N MET A 1 4.16 38.71 -20.02
CA MET A 1 3.00 38.23 -20.82
C MET A 1 2.09 39.44 -21.07
N SER A 2 1.64 39.73 -22.30
CA SER A 2 0.81 40.91 -22.58
C SER A 2 -0.55 40.77 -21.88
N LYS A 3 -1.11 41.87 -21.33
CA LYS A 3 -2.45 41.88 -20.70
C LYS A 3 -3.56 41.33 -21.61
N ILE A 4 -3.38 41.44 -22.92
CA ILE A 4 -4.30 40.91 -23.92
C ILE A 4 -4.21 39.38 -23.98
N VAL A 5 -3.00 38.83 -23.91
CA VAL A 5 -2.76 37.38 -23.94
C VAL A 5 -3.29 36.71 -22.67
N GLU A 6 -3.08 37.33 -21.52
CA GLU A 6 -3.58 36.85 -20.23
C GLU A 6 -5.12 36.86 -20.18
N LYS A 7 -5.74 37.93 -20.68
CA LYS A 7 -7.21 38.03 -20.78
C LYS A 7 -7.78 36.96 -21.71
N VAL A 8 -7.22 36.79 -22.91
CA VAL A 8 -7.66 35.75 -23.86
C VAL A 8 -7.48 34.34 -23.27
N PHE A 9 -6.38 34.10 -22.55
CA PHE A 9 -6.12 32.80 -21.95
C PHE A 9 -7.10 32.48 -20.80
N MET A 10 -7.36 33.43 -19.90
CA MET A 10 -8.29 33.23 -18.78
C MET A 10 -9.76 33.18 -19.20
N GLU A 11 -10.14 33.96 -20.21
CA GLU A 11 -11.54 34.12 -20.62
C GLU A 11 -11.99 33.02 -21.58
N TYR A 12 -11.07 32.46 -22.38
CA TYR A 12 -11.40 31.45 -23.41
C TYR A 12 -10.69 30.11 -23.24
N MET A 13 -9.40 30.08 -22.90
CA MET A 13 -8.64 28.82 -22.83
C MET A 13 -8.82 28.09 -21.50
N TYR A 14 -8.91 28.80 -20.38
CA TYR A 14 -9.09 28.21 -19.05
C TYR A 14 -10.44 27.49 -18.88
N PRO A 15 -11.60 28.05 -19.28
CA PRO A 15 -12.87 27.32 -19.22
C PRO A 15 -12.87 26.09 -20.14
N VAL A 16 -12.25 26.20 -21.32
CA VAL A 16 -12.13 25.09 -22.26
C VAL A 16 -11.28 23.97 -21.66
N ALA A 17 -10.15 24.29 -21.01
CA ALA A 17 -9.32 23.32 -20.30
C ALA A 17 -10.08 22.63 -19.15
N VAL A 18 -10.88 23.37 -18.38
CA VAL A 18 -11.73 22.80 -17.31
C VAL A 18 -12.86 21.92 -17.86
N ILE A 19 -13.42 22.25 -19.03
CA ILE A 19 -14.44 21.43 -19.71
C ILE A 19 -13.80 20.15 -20.28
N PHE A 20 -12.59 20.25 -20.84
CA PHE A 20 -11.80 19.11 -21.31
C PHE A 20 -11.49 18.10 -20.20
N ASP A 21 -11.20 18.59 -19.00
CA ASP A 21 -10.88 17.75 -17.84
C ASP A 21 -12.10 16.96 -17.34
N LYS A 22 -13.32 17.50 -17.51
CA LYS A 22 -14.56 16.85 -17.06
C LYS A 22 -15.14 15.84 -18.04
N ASN A 23 -15.02 16.04 -19.35
CA ASN A 23 -15.60 15.12 -20.34
C ASN A 23 -14.86 15.16 -21.70
N PRO A 24 -13.65 14.58 -21.78
CA PRO A 24 -12.75 14.76 -22.93
C PRO A 24 -13.35 14.25 -24.25
N ILE A 25 -14.22 13.23 -24.21
CA ILE A 25 -14.86 12.66 -25.40
C ILE A 25 -15.96 13.58 -25.94
N ALA A 26 -16.76 14.19 -25.06
CA ALA A 26 -17.79 15.15 -25.47
C ALA A 26 -17.17 16.42 -26.05
N THR A 27 -16.11 16.92 -25.43
CA THR A 27 -15.36 18.09 -25.92
C THR A 27 -14.65 17.80 -27.23
N PHE A 28 -14.10 16.59 -27.39
CA PHE A 28 -13.57 16.08 -28.66
C PHE A 28 -14.60 16.10 -29.78
N THR A 29 -15.81 15.58 -29.51
CA THR A 29 -16.88 15.50 -30.52
C THR A 29 -17.32 16.90 -30.95
N LEU A 30 -17.41 17.83 -29.99
CA LEU A 30 -17.74 19.23 -30.23
C LEU A 30 -16.66 19.95 -31.07
N LEU A 31 -15.37 19.79 -30.74
CA LEU A 31 -14.29 20.45 -31.49
C LEU A 31 -14.12 19.91 -32.90
N VAL A 32 -14.25 18.60 -33.09
CA VAL A 32 -14.23 18.00 -34.44
C VAL A 32 -15.41 18.52 -35.26
N PHE A 33 -16.59 18.65 -34.64
CA PHE A 33 -17.78 19.18 -35.29
C PHE A 33 -17.65 20.67 -35.63
N THR A 34 -17.13 21.51 -34.74
CA THR A 34 -16.95 22.94 -35.02
C THR A 34 -15.83 23.22 -36.01
N ALA A 35 -14.73 22.45 -35.96
CA ALA A 35 -13.67 22.50 -36.97
C ALA A 35 -14.19 22.05 -38.34
N SER A 36 -15.22 21.18 -38.38
CA SER A 36 -15.80 20.70 -39.63
C SER A 36 -16.58 21.76 -40.44
N LEU A 37 -16.76 22.96 -39.90
CA LEU A 37 -17.61 24.03 -40.44
C LEU A 37 -16.85 25.25 -40.99
N SER A 38 -15.51 25.33 -40.89
CA SER A 38 -14.73 26.54 -41.26
C SER A 38 -13.75 26.32 -42.42
N TRP A 39 -13.93 27.06 -43.53
CA TRP A 39 -13.24 26.92 -44.84
C TRP A 39 -11.72 27.21 -44.87
N GLU A 40 -11.09 27.58 -43.75
CA GLU A 40 -9.63 27.87 -43.65
C GLU A 40 -8.89 26.76 -42.86
N TRP A 41 -8.96 25.54 -43.39
CA TRP A 41 -8.79 24.32 -42.61
C TRP A 41 -7.38 23.98 -42.15
N ILE A 42 -6.31 24.25 -42.91
CA ILE A 42 -5.02 23.55 -42.72
C ILE A 42 -4.31 23.90 -41.38
N PRO A 43 -4.07 25.18 -41.02
CA PRO A 43 -3.38 25.49 -39.77
C PRO A 43 -4.24 25.20 -38.54
N PHE A 44 -5.56 25.41 -38.61
CA PHE A 44 -6.47 25.16 -37.50
C PHE A 44 -6.67 23.67 -37.23
N THR A 45 -6.80 22.85 -38.29
CA THR A 45 -6.86 21.39 -38.14
C THR A 45 -5.55 20.81 -37.61
N LEU A 46 -4.40 21.35 -38.01
CA LEU A 46 -3.11 20.94 -37.46
C LEU A 46 -3.02 21.24 -35.96
N VAL A 47 -3.31 22.47 -35.53
CA VAL A 47 -3.29 22.83 -34.10
C VAL A 47 -4.29 22.01 -33.29
N ALA A 48 -5.53 21.84 -33.79
CA ALA A 48 -6.54 21.01 -33.14
C ALA A 48 -6.11 19.53 -33.04
N SER A 49 -5.42 19.01 -34.07
CA SER A 49 -4.90 17.64 -34.07
C SER A 49 -3.82 17.43 -33.02
N PHE A 50 -2.88 18.37 -32.86
CA PHE A 50 -1.85 18.30 -31.81
C PHE A 50 -2.46 18.36 -30.41
N ILE A 51 -3.42 19.27 -30.19
CA ILE A 51 -4.13 19.37 -28.90
C ILE A 51 -4.88 18.07 -28.61
N THR A 52 -5.50 17.47 -29.64
CA THR A 52 -6.25 16.21 -29.51
C THR A 52 -5.33 15.03 -29.20
N ILE A 53 -4.22 14.89 -29.92
CA ILE A 53 -3.23 13.82 -29.67
C ILE A 53 -2.66 13.97 -28.26
N TYR A 54 -2.33 15.20 -27.84
CA TYR A 54 -1.82 15.47 -26.50
C TYR A 54 -2.88 15.17 -25.43
N ALA A 55 -4.12 15.62 -25.59
CA ALA A 55 -5.22 15.35 -24.65
C ALA A 55 -5.52 13.85 -24.56
N PHE A 56 -5.56 13.13 -25.68
CA PHE A 56 -5.73 11.68 -25.70
C PHE A 56 -4.56 10.97 -25.01
N HIS A 57 -3.32 11.42 -25.26
CA HIS A 57 -2.14 10.86 -24.61
C HIS A 57 -2.17 11.05 -23.09
N VAL A 58 -2.50 12.26 -22.63
CA VAL A 58 -2.64 12.57 -21.19
C VAL A 58 -3.78 11.75 -20.58
N PHE A 59 -4.95 11.70 -21.22
CA PHE A 59 -6.08 10.89 -20.76
C PHE A 59 -5.70 9.42 -20.63
N TRP A 60 -5.12 8.84 -21.69
CA TRP A 60 -4.69 7.45 -21.71
C TRP A 60 -3.66 7.16 -20.61
N ARG A 61 -2.67 8.04 -20.44
CA ARG A 61 -1.67 7.91 -19.37
C ARG A 61 -2.32 7.95 -17.99
N ASN A 62 -3.24 8.87 -17.74
CA ASN A 62 -3.96 8.98 -16.46
C ASN A 62 -4.81 7.74 -16.20
N THR A 63 -5.50 7.20 -17.21
CA THR A 63 -6.26 5.95 -17.09
C THR A 63 -5.34 4.77 -16.75
N GLN A 64 -4.19 4.64 -17.44
CA GLN A 64 -3.22 3.59 -17.14
C GLN A 64 -2.67 3.70 -15.71
N GLU A 65 -2.39 4.91 -15.24
CA GLU A 65 -1.91 5.15 -13.88
C GLU A 65 -2.98 4.81 -12.85
N GLU A 66 -4.24 5.16 -13.10
CA GLU A 66 -5.37 4.82 -12.23
C GLU A 66 -5.59 3.30 -12.17
N ASP A 67 -5.51 2.61 -13.31
CA ASP A 67 -5.65 1.15 -13.37
C ASP A 67 -4.49 0.45 -12.67
N ALA A 68 -3.25 0.93 -12.85
CA ALA A 68 -2.09 0.43 -12.12
C ALA A 68 -2.25 0.63 -10.61
N ARG A 69 -2.73 1.80 -10.19
CA ARG A 69 -3.03 2.10 -8.78
C ARG A 69 -4.10 1.15 -8.22
N LYS A 70 -5.20 0.94 -8.95
CA LYS A 70 -6.26 -0.01 -8.57
C LYS A 70 -5.72 -1.43 -8.43
N ALA A 71 -4.88 -1.88 -9.36
CA ALA A 71 -4.25 -3.19 -9.31
C ALA A 71 -3.37 -3.34 -8.06
N LYS A 72 -2.58 -2.31 -7.72
CA LYS A 72 -1.76 -2.28 -6.50
C LYS A 72 -2.58 -2.29 -5.21
N LEU A 73 -3.68 -1.53 -5.17
CA LEU A 73 -4.59 -1.58 -4.03
C LEU A 73 -5.23 -2.96 -3.85
N LYS A 74 -5.60 -3.63 -4.95
CA LYS A 74 -6.12 -5.00 -4.90
C LYS A 74 -5.08 -5.98 -4.35
N GLU A 75 -3.83 -5.84 -4.78
CA GLU A 75 -2.69 -6.61 -4.28
C GLU A 75 -2.48 -6.39 -2.77
N ILE A 76 -2.41 -5.14 -2.32
CA ILE A 76 -2.27 -4.77 -0.89
C ILE A 76 -3.42 -5.35 -0.07
N ASN A 77 -4.66 -5.21 -0.55
CA ASN A 77 -5.84 -5.75 0.11
C ASN A 77 -5.72 -7.28 0.29
N SER A 78 -5.30 -7.99 -0.76
CA SER A 78 -5.08 -9.44 -0.69
C SER A 78 -4.01 -9.82 0.35
N ILE A 79 -2.87 -9.12 0.36
CA ILE A 79 -1.78 -9.38 1.31
C ILE A 79 -2.24 -9.12 2.74
N PHE A 80 -2.86 -7.97 2.99
CA PHE A 80 -3.33 -7.58 4.33
C PHE A 80 -4.34 -8.57 4.89
N TRP A 81 -5.37 -8.95 4.11
CA TRP A 81 -6.37 -9.91 4.59
C TRP A 81 -5.77 -11.29 4.82
N THR A 82 -4.85 -11.74 3.97
CA THR A 82 -4.13 -13.01 4.16
C THR A 82 -3.35 -13.01 5.48
N LEU A 83 -2.61 -11.92 5.74
CA LEU A 83 -1.87 -11.73 7.00
C LEU A 83 -2.81 -11.70 8.20
N ARG A 84 -3.89 -10.92 8.11
CA ARG A 84 -4.88 -10.77 9.19
C ARG A 84 -5.56 -12.08 9.53
N THR A 85 -6.02 -12.83 8.53
CA THR A 85 -6.61 -14.16 8.72
C THR A 85 -5.60 -15.10 9.37
N TYR A 86 -4.35 -15.10 8.90
CA TYR A 86 -3.31 -15.92 9.50
C TYR A 86 -3.08 -15.60 10.98
N ILE A 87 -3.00 -14.31 11.35
CA ILE A 87 -2.85 -13.88 12.74
C ILE A 87 -4.03 -14.34 13.61
N LEU A 88 -5.26 -14.22 13.09
CA LEU A 88 -6.47 -14.66 13.80
C LEU A 88 -6.48 -16.18 14.00
N ASP A 89 -6.13 -16.95 12.98
CA ASP A 89 -6.03 -18.42 13.06
C ASP A 89 -4.99 -18.84 14.10
N GLN A 90 -3.84 -18.16 14.16
CA GLN A 90 -2.83 -18.44 15.18
C GLN A 90 -3.31 -18.10 16.59
N ARG A 91 -3.95 -16.93 16.77
CA ARG A 91 -4.50 -16.55 18.08
C ARG A 91 -5.51 -17.60 18.56
N PHE A 92 -6.43 -18.02 17.71
CA PHE A 92 -7.41 -19.06 18.03
C PHE A 92 -6.73 -20.38 18.41
N PHE A 93 -5.73 -20.80 17.64
CA PHE A 93 -4.97 -22.02 17.91
C PHE A 93 -4.33 -22.01 19.30
N PHE A 94 -3.79 -20.86 19.73
CA PHE A 94 -3.14 -20.72 21.04
C PHE A 94 -4.11 -20.51 22.19
N GLU A 95 -5.25 -19.86 21.97
CA GLU A 95 -6.30 -19.76 22.99
C GLU A 95 -6.91 -21.13 23.32
N VAL A 96 -7.05 -22.01 22.31
CA VAL A 96 -7.63 -23.34 22.50
C VAL A 96 -6.61 -24.35 23.04
N ARG A 97 -5.31 -24.17 22.75
CA ARG A 97 -4.25 -25.03 23.31
C ARG A 97 -3.69 -24.41 24.59
N ALA A 98 -4.37 -24.66 25.71
CA ALA A 98 -3.71 -24.59 27.01
C ALA A 98 -2.65 -25.71 27.06
N GLU A 99 -1.36 -25.34 26.99
CA GLU A 99 -0.27 -26.27 27.25
C GLU A 99 0.10 -26.15 28.73
N ASP A 100 -0.06 -27.23 29.49
CA ASP A 100 0.22 -27.29 30.94
C ASP A 100 1.73 -27.29 31.28
N VAL A 101 2.58 -26.89 30.32
CA VAL A 101 4.03 -26.95 30.46
C VAL A 101 4.62 -25.54 30.32
N GLU A 102 5.37 -25.12 31.34
CA GLU A 102 5.82 -23.74 31.53
C GLU A 102 6.61 -23.20 30.33
N GLU A 103 7.54 -23.97 29.78
CA GLU A 103 8.37 -23.55 28.65
C GLU A 103 7.56 -23.32 27.37
N LEU A 104 6.49 -24.10 27.21
CA LEU A 104 5.60 -24.00 26.07
C LEU A 104 4.71 -22.77 26.22
N GLN A 105 4.12 -22.57 27.41
CA GLN A 105 3.33 -21.38 27.71
C GLN A 105 4.14 -20.10 27.49
N LEU A 106 5.41 -20.07 27.90
CA LEU A 106 6.33 -18.95 27.65
C LEU A 106 6.47 -18.66 26.14
N CYS A 107 6.66 -19.69 25.32
CA CYS A 107 6.73 -19.54 23.87
C CYS A 107 5.41 -19.04 23.27
N LEU A 108 4.28 -19.57 23.73
CA LEU A 108 2.95 -19.19 23.26
C LEU A 108 2.66 -17.71 23.54
N SER A 109 2.94 -17.24 24.75
CA SER A 109 2.78 -15.82 25.11
C SER A 109 3.65 -14.91 24.24
N ALA A 110 4.89 -15.31 23.93
CA ALA A 110 5.76 -14.55 23.05
C ALA A 110 5.23 -14.48 21.61
N ILE A 111 4.66 -15.57 21.08
CA ILE A 111 4.03 -15.58 19.76
C ILE A 111 2.78 -14.69 19.72
N GLN A 112 1.94 -14.75 20.76
CA GLN A 112 0.76 -13.88 20.86
C GLN A 112 1.16 -12.40 20.85
N GLN A 113 2.20 -12.05 21.61
CA GLN A 113 2.72 -10.68 21.60
C GLN A 113 3.27 -10.29 20.22
N ARG A 114 4.01 -11.18 19.55
CA ARG A 114 4.50 -10.91 18.20
C ARG A 114 3.37 -10.70 17.21
N ALA A 115 2.33 -11.53 17.27
CA ALA A 115 1.16 -11.42 16.41
C ALA A 115 0.43 -10.08 16.63
N LEU A 116 0.28 -9.64 17.88
CA LEU A 116 -0.28 -8.33 18.22
C LEU A 116 0.55 -7.19 17.63
N VAL A 117 1.87 -7.21 17.80
CA VAL A 117 2.77 -6.19 17.26
C VAL A 117 2.72 -6.17 15.72
N THR A 118 2.70 -7.34 15.08
CA THR A 118 2.56 -7.44 13.62
C THR A 118 1.25 -6.82 13.15
N GLN A 119 0.14 -7.09 13.85
CA GLN A 119 -1.16 -6.47 13.53
C GLN A 119 -1.13 -4.95 13.70
N GLN A 120 -0.59 -4.45 14.81
CA GLN A 120 -0.45 -3.01 15.08
C GLN A 120 0.40 -2.28 14.03
N LYS A 121 1.34 -2.98 13.37
CA LYS A 121 2.11 -2.44 12.24
C LYS A 121 1.38 -2.54 10.90
N ALA A 122 0.62 -3.61 10.68
CA ALA A 122 -0.09 -3.85 9.42
C ALA A 122 -1.30 -2.93 9.24
N ASP A 123 -2.05 -2.66 10.31
CA ASP A 123 -3.26 -1.83 10.28
C ASP A 123 -3.01 -0.38 9.77
N PRO A 124 -1.99 0.37 10.23
CA PRO A 124 -1.70 1.70 9.71
C PRO A 124 -1.20 1.67 8.26
N LEU A 125 -0.40 0.67 7.88
CA LEU A 125 0.05 0.49 6.49
C LEU A 125 -1.14 0.30 5.53
N PHE A 126 -2.08 -0.56 5.92
CA PHE A 126 -3.29 -0.77 5.14
C PHE A 126 -4.17 0.48 5.08
N SER A 127 -4.27 1.22 6.19
CA SER A 127 -5.01 2.49 6.24
C SER A 127 -4.38 3.56 5.34
N ALA A 128 -3.05 3.69 5.35
CA ALA A 128 -2.29 4.59 4.50
C ALA A 128 -2.49 4.25 3.00
N SER A 129 -2.57 2.96 2.66
CA SER A 129 -2.81 2.55 1.26
C SER A 129 -4.13 3.06 0.70
N LYS A 130 -5.14 3.27 1.55
CA LYS A 130 -6.47 3.74 1.12
C LYS A 130 -6.55 5.25 0.92
N GLN A 131 -5.52 6.00 1.29
CA GLN A 131 -5.52 7.45 1.15
C GLN A 131 -5.53 7.83 -0.34
N ALA A 132 -6.35 8.82 -0.70
CA ALA A 132 -6.49 9.26 -2.08
C ALA A 132 -5.18 9.82 -2.66
N SER A 133 -4.32 10.36 -1.80
CA SER A 133 -3.01 10.94 -2.12
C SER A 133 -1.88 9.92 -2.25
N ALA A 134 -2.13 8.61 -2.00
CA ALA A 134 -1.08 7.61 -2.03
C ALA A 134 -0.50 7.44 -3.45
N THR A 135 0.79 7.69 -3.59
CA THR A 135 1.52 7.55 -4.86
C THR A 135 1.77 6.08 -5.20
N SER A 136 2.04 5.79 -6.47
CA SER A 136 2.38 4.43 -6.92
C SER A 136 3.59 3.84 -6.15
N GLU A 137 4.60 4.67 -5.87
CA GLU A 137 5.79 4.28 -5.10
C GLU A 137 5.43 3.97 -3.64
N GLN A 138 4.61 4.82 -3.00
CA GLN A 138 4.13 4.57 -1.64
C GLN A 138 3.32 3.27 -1.56
N LEU A 139 2.47 2.98 -2.55
CA LEU A 139 1.73 1.72 -2.61
C LEU A 139 2.66 0.51 -2.79
N ALA A 140 3.70 0.63 -3.60
CA ALA A 140 4.70 -0.42 -3.77
C ALA A 140 5.46 -0.69 -2.46
N GLN A 141 5.84 0.37 -1.74
CA GLN A 141 6.50 0.26 -0.44
C GLN A 141 5.58 -0.42 0.59
N ILE A 142 4.32 0.02 0.70
CA ILE A 142 3.33 -0.59 1.60
C ILE A 142 3.15 -2.08 1.30
N ALA A 143 3.06 -2.46 0.01
CA ALA A 143 2.94 -3.86 -0.38
C ALA A 143 4.18 -4.68 0.02
N SER A 144 5.38 -4.09 -0.06
CA SER A 144 6.63 -4.72 0.39
C SER A 144 6.64 -4.91 1.91
N ASP A 145 6.29 -3.87 2.67
CA ASP A 145 6.30 -3.89 4.13
C ASP A 145 5.30 -4.91 4.67
N LEU A 146 4.10 -4.99 4.10
CA LEU A 146 3.10 -6.00 4.47
C LEU A 146 3.59 -7.43 4.19
N ARG A 147 4.29 -7.66 3.06
CA ARG A 147 4.90 -8.97 2.77
C ARG A 147 6.00 -9.31 3.76
N MET A 148 6.80 -8.32 4.15
CA MET A 148 7.85 -8.51 5.14
C MET A 148 7.25 -8.93 6.49
N LEU A 149 6.18 -8.25 6.92
CA LEU A 149 5.44 -8.59 8.13
C LEU A 149 4.88 -10.03 8.08
N ASP A 150 4.27 -10.42 6.95
CA ASP A 150 3.77 -11.79 6.75
C ASP A 150 4.91 -12.83 6.78
N ALA A 151 6.02 -12.56 6.10
CA ALA A 151 7.18 -13.44 6.11
C ALA A 151 7.77 -13.60 7.52
N GLN A 152 7.87 -12.52 8.29
CA GLN A 152 8.38 -12.52 9.66
C GLN A 152 7.51 -13.38 10.59
N ILE A 153 6.19 -13.17 10.62
CA ILE A 153 5.31 -13.93 11.53
C ILE A 153 5.24 -15.41 11.13
N ARG A 154 5.24 -15.72 9.82
CA ARG A 154 5.36 -17.11 9.36
C ARG A 154 6.69 -17.74 9.72
N GLY A 155 7.78 -16.95 9.66
CA GLY A 155 9.12 -17.37 10.10
C GLY A 155 9.13 -17.77 11.57
N VAL A 156 8.55 -16.95 12.44
CA VAL A 156 8.41 -17.23 13.88
C VAL A 156 7.64 -18.54 14.10
N MET A 157 6.50 -18.74 13.43
CA MET A 157 5.70 -19.96 13.58
C MET A 157 6.43 -21.23 13.11
N ARG A 158 7.18 -21.14 12.00
CA ARG A 158 8.05 -22.25 11.55
C ARG A 158 9.16 -22.54 12.56
N SER A 159 9.75 -21.49 13.13
CA SER A 159 10.79 -21.60 14.16
C SER A 159 10.25 -22.27 15.42
N TYR A 160 9.08 -21.85 15.90
CA TYR A 160 8.38 -22.48 17.02
C TYR A 160 8.09 -23.95 16.77
N SER A 161 7.59 -24.29 15.57
CA SER A 161 7.31 -25.70 15.22
C SER A 161 8.55 -26.57 15.32
N ARG A 162 9.71 -26.06 14.89
CA ARG A 162 11.00 -26.75 15.02
C ARG A 162 11.46 -26.85 16.46
N LEU A 163 11.31 -25.77 17.24
CA LEU A 163 11.63 -25.78 18.67
C LEU A 163 10.82 -26.85 19.39
N LYS A 164 9.49 -26.88 19.17
CA LYS A 164 8.58 -27.84 19.79
C LYS A 164 9.01 -29.29 19.57
N THR A 165 9.42 -29.64 18.35
CA THR A 165 9.98 -30.98 18.06
C THR A 165 11.28 -31.24 18.81
N ARG A 166 12.18 -30.26 18.92
CA ARG A 166 13.45 -30.41 19.65
C ARG A 166 13.25 -30.58 21.15
N LEU A 167 12.29 -29.86 21.74
CA LEU A 167 12.00 -29.92 23.17
C LEU A 167 11.68 -31.35 23.63
N GLN A 168 11.07 -32.19 22.78
CA GLN A 168 10.78 -33.60 23.09
C GLN A 168 12.03 -34.44 23.39
N SER A 169 13.20 -34.02 22.91
CA SER A 169 14.48 -34.73 23.14
C SER A 169 15.28 -34.21 24.33
N TYR A 170 14.82 -33.12 24.97
CA TYR A 170 15.54 -32.42 26.03
C TYR A 170 15.07 -32.85 27.41
N SER A 171 15.98 -32.75 28.39
CA SER A 171 15.58 -32.81 29.81
C SER A 171 14.76 -31.57 30.20
N PRO A 172 13.93 -31.63 31.26
CA PRO A 172 13.08 -30.49 31.66
C PRO A 172 13.84 -29.17 31.86
N LYS A 173 15.04 -29.21 32.44
CA LYS A 173 15.89 -28.01 32.60
C LYS A 173 16.35 -27.44 31.25
N GLN A 174 16.69 -28.31 30.31
CA GLN A 174 17.11 -27.89 28.96
C GLN A 174 15.93 -27.37 28.12
N GLN A 175 14.72 -27.86 28.37
CA GLN A 175 13.51 -27.39 27.70
C GLN A 175 13.22 -25.92 28.02
N LEU A 176 13.21 -25.56 29.32
CA LEU A 176 12.98 -24.19 29.77
C LEU A 176 14.05 -23.21 29.26
N GLU A 177 15.33 -23.59 29.32
CA GLU A 177 16.42 -22.73 28.83
C GLU A 177 16.37 -22.54 27.30
N ALA A 178 16.03 -23.60 26.54
CA ALA A 178 15.84 -23.48 25.10
C ALA A 178 14.66 -22.57 24.73
N ALA A 179 13.56 -22.63 25.48
CA ALA A 179 12.41 -21.75 25.30
C ALA A 179 12.77 -20.29 25.59
N LYS A 180 13.45 -20.00 26.71
CA LYS A 180 13.92 -18.64 27.04
C LYS A 180 14.81 -18.08 25.93
N HIS A 181 15.80 -18.85 25.50
CA HIS A 181 16.72 -18.43 24.43
C HIS A 181 15.95 -18.13 23.12
N TRP A 182 15.00 -18.98 22.76
CA TRP A 182 14.18 -18.77 21.58
C TRP A 182 13.30 -17.52 21.68
N VAL A 183 12.69 -17.27 22.84
CA VAL A 183 11.90 -16.05 23.09
C VAL A 183 12.78 -14.80 22.98
N THR A 184 14.00 -14.84 23.52
CA THR A 184 14.96 -13.74 23.36
C THR A 184 15.31 -13.50 21.89
N ASP A 185 15.51 -14.55 21.09
CA ASP A 185 15.85 -14.44 19.65
C ASP A 185 14.72 -13.77 18.83
N ILE A 186 13.47 -14.20 19.03
CA ILE A 186 12.33 -13.63 18.28
C ILE A 186 11.99 -12.20 18.73
N ASN A 187 12.34 -11.83 19.96
CA ASN A 187 12.15 -10.48 20.48
C ASN A 187 13.33 -9.55 20.12
N GLY A 188 14.55 -10.07 20.04
CA GLY A 188 15.75 -9.33 19.65
C GLY A 188 15.80 -9.00 18.15
N THR A 189 15.19 -9.85 17.31
CA THR A 189 15.02 -9.58 15.86
C THR A 189 13.96 -8.51 15.54
N SER A 190 13.31 -7.95 16.56
CA SER A 190 12.53 -6.71 16.46
C SER A 190 13.43 -5.52 16.78
N SER A 191 14.19 -5.03 15.80
CA SER A 191 14.64 -3.64 15.90
C SER A 191 13.39 -2.76 15.99
N PRO A 192 13.28 -1.85 16.98
CA PRO A 192 12.31 -0.78 16.90
C PRO A 192 12.74 0.05 15.69
N VAL A 193 11.88 0.11 14.67
CA VAL A 193 12.02 1.16 13.67
C VAL A 193 11.87 2.46 14.46
N SER A 194 12.91 3.29 14.47
CA SER A 194 12.83 4.63 15.01
C SER A 194 11.74 5.34 14.25
N VAL A 195 10.61 5.54 14.92
CA VAL A 195 9.74 6.64 14.56
C VAL A 195 10.53 7.86 14.99
N ASP A 196 11.19 8.52 14.04
CA ASP A 196 11.72 9.85 14.31
C ASP A 196 10.57 10.68 14.87
N PRO A 197 10.76 11.36 16.02
CA PRO A 197 9.76 12.29 16.50
C PRO A 197 9.51 13.30 15.39
N VAL A 198 8.25 13.43 14.99
CA VAL A 198 7.78 14.54 14.19
C VAL A 198 8.14 15.80 14.98
N ASP A 199 9.09 16.59 14.46
CA ASP A 199 9.36 17.94 14.92
C ASP A 199 8.08 18.76 14.72
N GLU A 200 7.24 18.81 15.75
CA GLU A 200 6.27 19.89 15.93
C GLU A 200 7.02 21.12 16.44
N ASP A 201 7.78 21.76 15.57
CA ASP A 201 8.25 23.14 15.76
C ASP A 201 8.41 23.79 14.38
N SER A 202 7.28 23.98 13.71
CA SER A 202 7.15 24.84 12.53
C SER A 202 5.68 25.23 12.35
N LEU A 203 5.16 26.06 13.26
CA LEU A 203 4.12 27.07 12.99
C LEU A 203 3.92 28.01 14.19
#